data_AF-A0A3N4PYB7-F1
#
_entry.id   AF-A0A3N4PYB7-F1
#
_cell.length_a   1.000
_cell.length_b   1.000
_cell.length_c   1.000
_cell.angle_alpha   90.00
_cell.angle_beta   90.00
_cell.angle_gamma   90.00
#
_symmetry.space_group_name_H-M   'P 1'
#
loop_
_entity.id
_entity.type
_entity.pdbx_description
1 polymer ?
#
loop_
_entity_poly.entity_id
_entity_poly.type
_entity_poly.pdbx_seq_one_letter_code
_entity_poly.pdbx_strand_id
1 'polypeptide(L)'
;MEKYLMSIFFACLFCSAGFAQSHGLAFSSHEVVPEKRTGLRLTSDAPVCIEQEMDISFDAMFRLGMETYFGYVLGLVTNEGQNIDLVYNQRLFSFNFVIGENFADSFRADNLQFDGPDPFRDIKSFADLFYAPRSRKLPAVRLFNTKDDIRELKAYTLDSPPNPTPAVTVPAQNRFRLDRVLMGLACMLTAGALFYFVWKRWHTLDEAHGPSPAVPPAEDTPEKTSAAIFLFGDFEMTGKEGNDCTRLFTPLLQELFLLLLIYTEKGGKGIAPEKLFELLWGDTSPKDARNNFSMNLVKLKVILEKAGDLHIVKDAGRWKLEVPADVRFDYRDYLGQASTQPSAAALLEITSRGSFLRNMPYEWLDDIKSEISIHATGLMLAAIGKMNLHRETDLVLRLTQAIFQFDPLNEEALVYRCKCLMMAGRHKTAQDAYTKFAKEYRESYGEDFRLSFQDITRDS
;
A
#
# COMPACT_ATOMS: atom_id res chain seq x y z
N MET A 1 54.17 8.16 13.59
CA MET A 1 52.69 8.09 13.70
C MET A 1 51.97 8.54 12.43
N GLU A 2 52.56 9.37 11.57
CA GLU A 2 51.90 9.87 10.35
C GLU A 2 51.63 8.83 9.25
N LYS A 3 52.40 7.72 9.19
CA LYS A 3 52.20 6.68 8.16
C LYS A 3 50.98 5.77 8.41
N TYR A 4 50.48 5.71 9.66
CA TYR A 4 49.27 4.94 9.98
C TYR A 4 47.99 5.78 9.83
N LEU A 5 48.10 7.11 9.92
CA LEU A 5 46.97 8.03 9.76
C LEU A 5 46.51 8.11 8.29
N MET A 6 47.44 8.06 7.34
CA MET A 6 47.16 8.06 5.89
C MET A 6 46.50 6.76 5.41
N SER A 7 46.83 5.60 5.99
CA SER A 7 46.18 4.33 5.65
C SER A 7 44.74 4.22 6.16
N ILE A 8 44.43 4.87 7.29
CA ILE A 8 43.06 4.94 7.83
C ILE A 8 42.21 5.92 7.02
N PHE A 9 42.79 7.02 6.53
CA PHE A 9 42.07 7.98 5.69
C PHE A 9 41.78 7.44 4.28
N PHE A 10 42.68 6.61 3.72
CA PHE A 10 42.47 5.97 2.41
C PHE A 10 41.45 4.82 2.47
N ALA A 11 41.34 4.11 3.61
CA ALA A 11 40.32 3.09 3.81
C ALA A 11 38.90 3.68 3.96
N CYS A 12 38.78 4.91 4.45
CA CYS A 12 37.49 5.60 4.56
C CYS A 12 36.99 6.24 3.25
N LEU A 13 37.86 6.45 2.25
CA LEU A 13 37.50 7.10 0.98
C LEU A 13 37.12 6.13 -0.15
N PHE A 14 37.40 4.83 0.00
CA PHE A 14 37.06 3.79 -0.98
C PHE A 14 36.20 2.65 -0.45
N CYS A 15 35.73 2.73 0.79
CA CYS A 15 34.59 1.92 1.23
C CYS A 15 33.31 2.53 0.63
N SER A 16 33.03 2.22 -0.64
CA SER A 16 31.64 2.07 -1.03
C SER A 16 31.05 1.05 -0.06
N ALA A 17 30.20 1.52 0.85
CA ALA A 17 29.50 0.67 1.77
C ALA A 17 28.68 -0.34 0.95
N GLY A 18 29.26 -1.52 0.72
CA GLY A 18 28.49 -2.69 0.35
C GLY A 18 27.68 -3.05 1.57
N PHE A 19 26.44 -2.57 1.62
CA PHE A 19 25.49 -3.07 2.60
C PHE A 19 25.25 -4.53 2.28
N ALA A 20 25.91 -5.43 3.00
CA ALA A 20 25.50 -6.83 3.03
C ALA A 20 24.17 -6.90 3.78
N GLN A 21 23.08 -6.93 3.02
CA GLN A 21 21.74 -7.18 3.53
C GLN A 21 21.53 -8.70 3.64
N SER A 22 20.83 -9.14 4.69
CA SER A 22 20.41 -10.55 4.84
C SER A 22 19.22 -10.93 3.93
N HIS A 23 18.92 -10.10 2.93
CA HIS A 23 17.82 -10.21 1.98
C HIS A 23 18.30 -9.74 0.59
N GLY A 24 17.69 -10.27 -0.47
CA GLY A 24 18.09 -10.02 -1.87
C GLY A 24 17.97 -8.56 -2.32
N LEU A 25 18.42 -8.27 -3.55
CA LEU A 25 18.40 -6.93 -4.12
C LEU A 25 16.97 -6.49 -4.47
N ALA A 26 16.52 -5.35 -3.91
CA ALA A 26 15.19 -4.82 -4.15
C ALA A 26 15.16 -3.81 -5.31
N PHE A 27 14.15 -3.93 -6.17
CA PHE A 27 13.97 -3.06 -7.34
C PHE A 27 12.66 -2.28 -7.25
N SER A 28 12.75 -0.96 -7.44
CA SER A 28 11.61 -0.06 -7.59
C SER A 28 11.05 -0.15 -9.01
N SER A 29 9.77 -0.46 -9.13
CA SER A 29 9.11 -0.80 -10.40
C SER A 29 7.95 0.18 -10.71
N HIS A 30 6.80 -0.31 -11.19
CA HIS A 30 5.69 0.54 -11.62
C HIS A 30 5.12 1.46 -10.52
N GLU A 31 5.38 1.17 -9.25
CA GLU A 31 4.89 1.94 -8.10
C GLU A 31 5.55 3.32 -7.96
N VAL A 32 6.70 3.52 -8.60
CA VAL A 32 7.40 4.81 -8.63
C VAL A 32 7.32 5.42 -10.03
N VAL A 33 7.44 6.75 -10.08
CA VAL A 33 7.61 7.47 -11.35
C VAL A 33 8.79 6.90 -12.14
N PRO A 34 8.73 6.83 -13.49
CA PRO A 34 9.71 6.13 -14.32
C PRO A 34 11.18 6.46 -14.02
N GLU A 35 11.49 7.71 -13.69
CA GLU A 35 12.85 8.18 -13.41
C GLU A 35 13.44 7.65 -12.10
N LYS A 36 12.58 7.15 -11.20
CA LYS A 36 12.96 6.56 -9.91
C LYS A 36 12.99 5.03 -9.95
N ARG A 37 12.65 4.41 -11.08
CA ARG A 37 12.71 2.96 -11.23
C ARG A 37 14.15 2.50 -11.16
N THR A 38 14.39 1.39 -10.48
CA THR A 38 15.72 0.82 -10.34
C THR A 38 15.79 -0.50 -11.09
N GLY A 39 16.96 -0.77 -11.66
CA GLY A 39 17.24 -1.99 -12.40
C GLY A 39 18.72 -2.33 -12.27
N LEU A 40 19.05 -3.61 -12.44
CA LEU A 40 20.44 -4.07 -12.43
C LEU A 40 20.88 -4.32 -13.87
N ARG A 41 21.86 -3.54 -14.32
CA ARG A 41 22.50 -3.76 -15.62
C ARG A 41 23.70 -4.67 -15.43
N LEU A 42 23.59 -5.92 -15.87
CA LEU A 42 24.64 -6.94 -15.71
C LEU A 42 25.82 -6.75 -16.70
N THR A 43 25.64 -5.95 -17.75
CA THR A 43 26.64 -5.68 -18.79
C THR A 43 26.91 -4.18 -18.85
N SER A 44 28.02 -3.73 -18.26
CA SER A 44 28.23 -2.29 -18.05
C SER A 44 28.64 -1.53 -19.32
N ASP A 45 29.45 -2.12 -20.22
CA ASP A 45 30.09 -1.34 -21.29
C ASP A 45 30.21 -2.02 -22.67
N ALA A 46 30.02 -3.34 -22.76
CA ALA A 46 30.09 -4.07 -24.03
C ALA A 46 29.05 -5.20 -24.10
N PRO A 47 28.51 -5.53 -25.29
CA PRO A 47 27.63 -6.68 -25.43
C PRO A 47 28.34 -8.00 -25.10
N VAL A 48 27.61 -8.90 -24.46
CA VAL A 48 28.10 -10.27 -24.23
C VAL A 48 27.86 -11.08 -25.50
N CYS A 49 28.94 -11.60 -26.09
CA CYS A 49 28.85 -12.50 -27.23
C CYS A 49 28.50 -13.91 -26.75
N ILE A 50 27.38 -14.44 -27.24
CA ILE A 50 26.89 -15.78 -26.92
C ILE A 50 27.28 -16.70 -28.09
N GLU A 51 28.28 -17.56 -27.87
CA GLU A 51 28.79 -18.47 -28.93
C GLU A 51 28.08 -19.83 -28.96
N GLN A 52 27.33 -20.19 -27.91
CA GLN A 52 26.64 -21.49 -27.72
C GLN A 52 25.25 -21.28 -27.08
N GLU A 53 24.68 -22.31 -26.45
CA GLU A 53 23.46 -22.20 -25.65
C GLU A 53 23.69 -21.31 -24.41
N MET A 54 22.70 -20.50 -24.05
CA MET A 54 22.73 -19.62 -22.87
C MET A 54 21.53 -19.92 -21.99
N ASP A 55 21.78 -20.18 -20.71
CA ASP A 55 20.77 -20.29 -19.66
C ASP A 55 20.87 -19.07 -18.74
N ILE A 56 19.72 -18.46 -18.45
CA ILE A 56 19.58 -17.41 -17.43
C ILE A 56 18.57 -17.90 -16.41
N SER A 57 19.08 -18.22 -15.22
CA SER A 57 18.28 -18.66 -14.08
C SER A 57 18.48 -17.72 -12.90
N PHE A 58 17.39 -17.29 -12.29
CA PHE A 58 17.40 -16.43 -11.10
C PHE A 58 16.17 -16.67 -10.23
N ASP A 59 16.34 -16.51 -8.93
CA ASP A 59 15.23 -16.49 -7.98
C ASP A 59 14.69 -15.06 -7.88
N ALA A 60 13.36 -14.90 -7.94
CA ALA A 60 12.71 -13.62 -7.78
C ALA A 60 11.57 -13.73 -6.77
N MET A 61 11.40 -12.67 -5.97
CA MET A 61 10.33 -12.56 -4.98
C MET A 61 9.61 -11.23 -5.16
N PHE A 62 8.28 -11.28 -5.23
CA PHE A 62 7.46 -10.06 -5.20
C PHE A 62 7.34 -9.54 -3.77
N ARG A 63 7.50 -8.22 -3.59
CA ARG A 63 7.37 -7.57 -2.29
C ARG A 63 5.90 -7.55 -1.85
N LEU A 64 5.56 -8.21 -0.76
CA LEU A 64 4.19 -8.23 -0.23
C LEU A 64 3.65 -6.82 0.05
N GLY A 65 2.33 -6.63 -0.07
CA GLY A 65 1.64 -5.39 0.28
C GLY A 65 1.66 -4.29 -0.79
N MET A 66 2.04 -4.62 -2.04
CA MET A 66 1.97 -3.68 -3.16
C MET A 66 0.57 -3.69 -3.79
N GLU A 67 0.02 -2.51 -4.11
CA GLU A 67 -1.30 -2.38 -4.76
C GLU A 67 -1.36 -3.11 -6.11
N THR A 68 -0.27 -3.03 -6.89
CA THR A 68 -0.13 -3.74 -8.15
C THR A 68 1.24 -4.39 -8.30
N TYR A 69 1.31 -5.49 -9.04
CA TYR A 69 2.52 -6.21 -9.40
C TYR A 69 2.63 -6.21 -10.92
N PHE A 70 3.21 -5.15 -11.46
CA PHE A 70 3.36 -5.01 -12.90
C PHE A 70 4.75 -4.48 -13.23
N GLY A 71 5.36 -4.99 -14.29
CA GLY A 71 6.60 -4.46 -14.82
C GLY A 71 7.57 -5.50 -15.37
N TYR A 72 8.72 -4.98 -15.79
CA TYR A 72 9.82 -5.75 -16.34
C TYR A 72 10.50 -6.58 -15.26
N VAL A 73 10.71 -7.86 -15.56
CA VAL A 73 11.39 -8.83 -14.68
C VAL A 73 12.80 -9.11 -15.23
N LEU A 74 12.90 -9.28 -16.54
CA LEU A 74 14.16 -9.41 -17.27
C LEU A 74 14.02 -8.67 -18.61
N GLY A 75 15.06 -7.94 -19.01
CA GLY A 75 15.15 -7.32 -20.33
C GLY A 75 16.50 -7.65 -20.97
N LEU A 76 16.47 -8.15 -22.19
CA LEU A 76 17.65 -8.38 -23.02
C LEU A 76 17.64 -7.39 -24.17
N VAL A 77 18.77 -6.70 -24.37
CA VAL A 77 18.92 -5.76 -25.47
C VAL A 77 19.94 -6.32 -26.44
N THR A 78 19.51 -6.56 -27.68
CA THR A 78 20.41 -7.07 -28.73
C THR A 78 21.38 -5.98 -29.20
N ASN A 79 22.42 -6.37 -29.93
CA ASN A 79 23.36 -5.43 -30.55
C ASN A 79 22.70 -4.43 -31.51
N GLU A 80 21.53 -4.79 -32.05
CA GLU A 80 20.74 -3.97 -32.97
C GLU A 80 19.76 -3.05 -32.22
N GLY A 81 19.76 -3.06 -30.88
CA GLY A 81 18.90 -2.22 -30.05
C GLY A 81 17.48 -2.74 -29.87
N GLN A 82 17.23 -4.01 -30.21
CA GLN A 82 15.93 -4.65 -29.99
C GLN A 82 15.83 -5.13 -28.54
N ASN A 83 14.71 -4.78 -27.89
CA ASN A 83 14.39 -5.27 -26.55
C ASN A 83 13.64 -6.61 -26.64
N ILE A 84 14.03 -7.54 -25.78
CA ILE A 84 13.38 -8.81 -25.55
C ILE A 84 13.08 -8.86 -24.05
N ASP A 85 11.83 -8.65 -23.70
CA ASP A 85 11.39 -8.35 -22.34
C ASP A 85 10.48 -9.46 -21.80
N LEU A 86 10.77 -9.87 -20.57
CA LEU A 86 9.89 -10.67 -19.74
C LEU A 86 9.14 -9.74 -18.78
N VAL A 87 7.84 -9.61 -18.98
CA VAL A 87 6.98 -8.67 -18.25
C VAL A 87 5.94 -9.43 -17.44
N TYR A 88 5.85 -9.18 -16.14
CA TYR A 88 4.81 -9.80 -15.32
C TYR A 88 3.49 -9.01 -15.41
N ASN A 89 2.39 -9.73 -15.63
CA ASN A 89 1.02 -9.24 -15.69
C ASN A 89 0.19 -9.85 -14.55
N GLN A 90 0.00 -9.08 -13.48
CA GLN A 90 -0.80 -9.49 -12.32
C GLN A 90 -2.24 -9.87 -12.66
N ARG A 91 -2.91 -9.16 -13.58
CA ARG A 91 -4.33 -9.41 -13.87
C ARG A 91 -4.57 -10.81 -14.41
N LEU A 92 -3.62 -11.34 -15.18
CA LEU A 92 -3.71 -12.65 -15.81
C LEU A 92 -2.90 -13.72 -15.09
N PHE A 93 -2.16 -13.34 -14.03
CA PHE A 93 -1.15 -14.15 -13.35
C PHE A 93 -0.19 -14.80 -14.35
N SER A 94 0.30 -13.99 -15.31
CA SER A 94 1.13 -14.47 -16.42
C SER A 94 2.39 -13.64 -16.59
N PHE A 95 3.45 -14.30 -17.00
CA PHE A 95 4.63 -13.66 -17.55
C PHE A 95 4.49 -13.60 -19.06
N ASN A 96 4.60 -12.39 -19.60
CA ASN A 96 4.46 -12.09 -21.00
C ASN A 96 5.84 -11.87 -21.60
N PHE A 97 6.11 -12.55 -22.71
CA PHE A 97 7.29 -12.33 -23.52
C PHE A 97 6.96 -11.29 -24.59
N VAL A 98 7.69 -10.18 -24.58
CA VAL A 98 7.47 -9.04 -25.47
C VAL A 98 8.76 -8.79 -26.25
N ILE A 99 8.68 -8.74 -27.58
CA ILE A 99 9.82 -8.46 -28.45
C ILE A 99 9.55 -7.12 -29.15
N GLY A 100 10.30 -6.09 -28.78
CA GLY A 100 10.02 -4.72 -29.17
C GLY A 100 8.64 -4.27 -28.66
N GLU A 101 7.71 -4.02 -29.57
CA GLU A 101 6.32 -3.64 -29.23
C GLU A 101 5.32 -4.80 -29.42
N ASN A 102 5.79 -5.97 -29.86
CA ASN A 102 4.93 -7.11 -30.17
C ASN A 102 4.90 -8.10 -29.02
N PHE A 103 3.69 -8.45 -28.58
CA PHE A 103 3.48 -9.60 -27.72
C PHE A 103 3.82 -10.89 -28.46
N ALA A 104 4.73 -11.69 -27.91
CA ALA A 104 5.19 -12.92 -28.54
C ALA A 104 4.50 -14.16 -27.96
N ASP A 105 4.49 -14.32 -26.62
CA ASP A 105 3.79 -15.40 -25.93
C ASP A 105 3.59 -15.05 -24.45
N SER A 106 2.83 -15.85 -23.72
CA SER A 106 2.70 -15.77 -22.27
C SER A 106 2.65 -17.15 -21.64
N PHE A 107 3.20 -17.27 -20.44
CA PHE A 107 2.97 -18.42 -19.59
C PHE A 107 2.33 -17.98 -18.27
N ARG A 108 1.38 -18.78 -17.79
CA ARG A 108 0.80 -18.58 -16.47
C ARG A 108 1.77 -19.06 -15.41
N ALA A 109 1.87 -18.30 -14.35
CA ALA A 109 2.52 -18.75 -13.13
C ALA A 109 1.48 -19.56 -12.34
N ASP A 110 1.45 -20.88 -12.56
CA ASP A 110 0.59 -21.76 -11.79
C ASP A 110 1.14 -21.82 -10.36
N ASN A 111 0.29 -21.53 -9.35
CA ASN A 111 0.62 -21.42 -7.92
C ASN A 111 1.45 -20.19 -7.48
N LEU A 112 1.08 -18.98 -7.91
CA LEU A 112 1.37 -17.75 -7.12
C LEU A 112 0.35 -17.61 -5.97
N GLN A 113 0.35 -18.56 -5.04
CA GLN A 113 -0.34 -18.39 -3.76
C GLN A 113 0.63 -17.66 -2.84
N PHE A 114 0.36 -16.38 -2.58
CA PHE A 114 1.17 -15.56 -1.68
C PHE A 114 0.81 -15.88 -0.23
N ASP A 115 1.28 -17.02 0.27
CA ASP A 115 1.08 -17.42 1.66
C ASP A 115 2.43 -17.68 2.36
N GLY A 116 2.73 -16.92 3.41
CA GLY A 116 3.89 -17.14 4.29
C GLY A 116 5.30 -16.93 3.66
N PRO A 117 6.38 -17.08 4.45
CA PRO A 117 7.71 -16.52 4.17
C PRO A 117 8.55 -17.26 3.11
N ASP A 118 7.94 -18.04 2.21
CA ASP A 118 8.62 -18.65 1.06
C ASP A 118 7.70 -18.72 -0.18
N PRO A 119 7.51 -17.62 -0.95
CA PRO A 119 6.64 -17.64 -2.11
C PRO A 119 7.43 -17.97 -3.39
N PHE A 120 7.69 -19.26 -3.64
CA PHE A 120 7.71 -19.88 -4.98
C PHE A 120 7.86 -21.41 -4.85
N ARG A 121 6.84 -22.19 -5.22
CA ARG A 121 6.97 -23.65 -5.42
C ARG A 121 6.27 -24.13 -6.68
N ASP A 122 6.43 -23.39 -7.77
CA ASP A 122 6.45 -24.03 -9.09
C ASP A 122 7.90 -24.26 -9.53
N ILE A 123 8.46 -25.37 -9.07
CA ILE A 123 9.74 -25.92 -9.54
C ILE A 123 9.55 -26.94 -10.67
N LYS A 124 8.35 -27.04 -11.25
CA LYS A 124 8.00 -28.11 -12.19
C LYS A 124 7.52 -27.61 -13.56
N SER A 125 7.12 -26.35 -13.69
CA SER A 125 6.89 -25.71 -14.98
C SER A 125 8.18 -25.14 -15.54
N PHE A 126 8.47 -25.50 -16.78
CA PHE A 126 9.71 -25.14 -17.46
C PHE A 126 9.38 -24.53 -18.81
N ALA A 127 9.95 -23.36 -19.09
CA ALA A 127 9.87 -22.69 -20.37
C ALA A 127 11.29 -22.34 -20.83
N ASP A 128 11.64 -22.80 -22.02
CA ASP A 128 12.97 -22.60 -22.59
C ASP A 128 12.85 -22.11 -24.02
N LEU A 129 13.77 -21.23 -24.43
CA LEU A 129 13.80 -20.60 -25.73
C LEU A 129 15.14 -20.89 -26.40
N PHE A 130 15.12 -21.77 -27.38
CA PHE A 130 16.30 -22.13 -28.13
C PHE A 130 16.43 -21.23 -29.36
N TYR A 131 17.65 -20.90 -29.77
CA TYR A 131 17.89 -20.38 -31.12
C TYR A 131 18.36 -21.53 -32.01
N ALA A 132 17.64 -21.78 -33.10
CA ALA A 132 17.98 -22.80 -34.08
C ALA A 132 18.67 -22.16 -35.30
N PRO A 133 20.02 -22.21 -35.42
CA PRO A 133 20.76 -21.44 -36.41
C PRO A 133 20.49 -21.90 -37.85
N ARG A 134 20.17 -23.19 -38.04
CA ARG A 134 19.89 -23.76 -39.36
C ARG A 134 18.52 -23.38 -39.92
N SER A 135 17.52 -23.20 -39.05
CA SER A 135 16.15 -22.86 -39.46
C SER A 135 15.84 -21.37 -39.34
N ARG A 136 16.72 -20.58 -38.69
CA ARG A 136 16.46 -19.18 -38.31
C ARG A 136 15.14 -19.03 -37.56
N LYS A 137 14.87 -19.98 -36.66
CA LYS A 137 13.68 -19.97 -35.81
C LYS A 137 14.10 -19.98 -34.35
N LEU A 138 13.23 -19.49 -33.49
CA LEU A 138 13.33 -19.60 -32.05
C LEU A 138 12.28 -20.60 -31.55
N PRO A 139 12.63 -21.89 -31.33
CA PRO A 139 11.73 -22.83 -30.72
C PRO A 139 11.55 -22.52 -29.23
N ALA A 140 10.31 -22.25 -28.81
CA ALA A 140 9.92 -22.17 -27.41
C ALA A 140 9.36 -23.52 -26.96
N VAL A 141 9.97 -24.15 -25.96
CA VAL A 141 9.55 -25.44 -25.43
C VAL A 141 8.94 -25.24 -24.05
N ARG A 142 7.74 -25.78 -23.85
CA ARG A 142 6.99 -25.73 -22.59
C ARG A 142 6.79 -27.14 -22.04
N LEU A 143 7.11 -27.33 -20.77
CA LEU A 143 6.67 -28.47 -19.98
C LEU A 143 5.77 -27.98 -18.85
N PHE A 144 4.60 -28.61 -18.71
CA PHE A 144 3.72 -28.43 -17.56
C PHE A 144 3.21 -29.80 -17.08
N ASN A 145 2.88 -29.87 -15.80
CA ASN A 145 2.38 -31.09 -15.17
C ASN A 145 0.86 -30.97 -14.98
N THR A 146 0.09 -31.94 -15.46
CA THR A 146 -1.36 -31.98 -15.22
C THR A 146 -1.68 -32.60 -13.85
N LYS A 147 -2.94 -32.48 -13.39
CA LYS A 147 -3.40 -32.98 -12.08
C LYS A 147 -3.13 -34.47 -11.83
N ASP A 148 -2.89 -35.25 -12.89
CA ASP A 148 -2.59 -36.68 -12.85
C ASP A 148 -1.07 -37.02 -12.96
N ASP A 149 -0.17 -36.04 -12.75
CA ASP A 149 1.31 -36.19 -12.85
C ASP A 149 1.80 -36.56 -14.27
N ILE A 150 0.99 -36.27 -15.30
CA ILE A 150 1.36 -36.41 -16.71
C ILE A 150 2.03 -35.11 -17.20
N ARG A 151 3.26 -35.24 -17.69
CA ARG A 151 4.04 -34.15 -18.29
C ARG A 151 3.61 -33.92 -19.73
N GLU A 152 2.99 -32.78 -20.02
CA GLU A 152 2.61 -32.41 -21.38
C GLU A 152 3.67 -31.46 -21.96
N LEU A 153 4.30 -31.89 -23.07
CA LEU A 153 5.32 -31.13 -23.81
C LEU A 153 4.66 -30.39 -24.97
N LYS A 154 4.78 -29.05 -25.02
CA LYS A 154 4.34 -28.26 -26.17
C LYS A 154 5.51 -27.44 -26.71
N ALA A 155 5.76 -27.56 -28.02
CA ALA A 155 6.78 -26.79 -28.72
C ALA A 155 6.12 -25.81 -29.69
N TYR A 156 6.59 -24.56 -29.66
CA TYR A 156 6.17 -23.48 -30.55
C TYR A 156 7.39 -22.95 -31.29
N THR A 157 7.22 -22.40 -32.49
CA THR A 157 8.34 -21.84 -33.26
C THR A 157 8.04 -20.42 -33.70
N LEU A 158 8.93 -19.50 -33.36
CA LEU A 158 8.92 -18.12 -33.84
C LEU A 158 9.91 -17.96 -34.99
N ASP A 159 9.58 -17.16 -36.00
CA ASP A 159 10.51 -16.83 -37.10
C ASP A 159 11.45 -15.70 -36.66
N SER A 160 12.74 -15.84 -37.01
CA SER A 160 13.79 -14.87 -36.73
C SER A 160 14.47 -14.41 -38.04
N PRO A 161 14.74 -13.11 -38.23
CA PRO A 161 14.45 -11.99 -37.33
C PRO A 161 12.97 -11.51 -37.42
N PRO A 162 12.42 -10.92 -36.34
CA PRO A 162 11.11 -10.26 -36.38
C PRO A 162 11.11 -9.10 -37.37
N ASN A 163 9.98 -8.85 -38.02
CA ASN A 163 9.82 -7.80 -39.03
C ASN A 163 10.42 -6.45 -38.57
N PRO A 164 11.25 -5.79 -39.39
CA PRO A 164 11.90 -4.54 -39.01
C PRO A 164 10.88 -3.40 -38.87
N THR A 165 10.79 -2.81 -37.69
CA THR A 165 10.06 -1.56 -37.43
C THR A 165 10.98 -0.34 -37.63
N PRO A 166 10.43 0.81 -38.06
CA PRO A 166 11.24 1.97 -38.44
C PRO A 166 11.93 2.63 -37.24
N ALA A 167 13.20 2.97 -37.44
CA ALA A 167 14.10 3.49 -36.41
C ALA A 167 13.66 4.88 -35.89
N VAL A 168 13.54 5.01 -34.56
CA VAL A 168 13.44 6.29 -33.88
C VAL A 168 14.85 6.79 -33.56
N THR A 169 15.21 7.97 -34.06
CA THR A 169 16.48 8.64 -33.77
C THR A 169 16.53 9.15 -32.32
N VAL A 170 17.46 8.61 -31.53
CA VAL A 170 17.81 9.13 -30.19
C VAL A 170 18.85 10.25 -30.34
N PRO A 171 18.68 11.42 -29.71
CA PRO A 171 19.65 12.50 -29.79
C PRO A 171 20.91 12.21 -28.96
N ALA A 172 22.05 12.68 -29.46
CA ALA A 172 23.38 12.42 -28.92
C ALA A 172 23.56 12.84 -27.45
N GLN A 173 24.16 11.94 -26.67
CA GLN A 173 24.54 12.17 -25.28
C GLN A 173 25.47 13.38 -25.12
N ASN A 174 25.06 14.32 -24.28
CA ASN A 174 25.85 15.48 -23.87
C ASN A 174 27.08 15.02 -23.08
N ARG A 175 28.28 15.33 -23.56
CA ARG A 175 29.53 15.09 -22.84
C ARG A 175 29.58 15.94 -21.56
N PHE A 176 29.77 15.26 -20.43
CA PHE A 176 29.88 15.85 -19.10
C PHE A 176 30.96 16.93 -19.07
N ARG A 177 30.58 18.18 -18.84
CA ARG A 177 31.44 19.37 -18.92
C ARG A 177 31.75 19.89 -17.50
N LEU A 178 32.96 19.58 -17.04
CA LEU A 178 33.46 19.79 -15.67
C LEU A 178 33.46 21.27 -15.23
N ASP A 179 33.54 22.19 -16.19
CA ASP A 179 33.49 23.65 -16.01
C ASP A 179 32.16 24.13 -15.40
N ARG A 180 31.03 23.51 -15.77
CA ARG A 180 29.72 23.89 -15.25
C ARG A 180 29.49 23.43 -13.80
N VAL A 181 30.08 22.29 -13.41
CA VAL A 181 30.02 21.77 -12.04
C VAL A 181 30.84 22.65 -11.10
N LEU A 182 32.04 23.06 -11.53
CA LEU A 182 32.90 23.96 -10.76
C LEU A 182 32.26 25.34 -10.55
N MET A 183 31.55 25.85 -11.56
CA MET A 183 30.80 27.10 -11.44
C MET A 183 29.63 26.99 -10.44
N GLY A 184 28.92 25.86 -10.42
CA GLY A 184 27.85 25.60 -9.46
C GLY A 184 28.33 25.55 -8.01
N LEU A 185 29.49 24.91 -7.78
CA LEU A 185 30.11 24.85 -6.44
C LEU A 185 30.59 26.22 -5.96
N ALA A 186 31.16 27.04 -6.86
CA ALA A 186 31.54 28.41 -6.54
C ALA A 186 30.31 29.26 -6.16
N CYS A 187 29.20 29.14 -6.90
CA CYS A 187 27.96 29.82 -6.58
C CYS A 187 27.39 29.40 -5.21
N MET A 188 27.38 28.10 -4.88
CA MET A 188 26.94 27.63 -3.56
C MET A 188 27.80 28.17 -2.41
N LEU A 189 29.12 28.22 -2.59
CA LEU A 189 30.01 28.78 -1.57
C LEU A 189 29.78 30.29 -1.38
N THR A 190 29.55 31.04 -2.46
CA THR A 190 29.21 32.47 -2.35
C THR A 190 27.85 32.70 -1.70
N ALA A 191 26.84 31.88 -2.02
CA ALA A 191 25.51 31.95 -1.41
C ALA A 191 25.54 31.58 0.08
N GLY A 192 26.31 30.54 0.45
CA GLY A 192 26.51 30.14 1.84
C GLY A 192 27.25 31.21 2.65
N ALA A 193 28.28 31.84 2.08
CA ALA A 193 28.97 32.96 2.71
C ALA A 193 28.04 34.18 2.87
N LEU A 194 27.26 34.52 1.85
CA LEU A 194 26.28 35.61 1.91
C LEU A 194 25.21 35.34 2.97
N PHE A 195 24.69 34.11 3.04
CA PHE A 195 23.73 33.68 4.05
C PHE A 195 24.32 33.79 5.46
N TYR A 196 25.56 33.33 5.67
CA TYR A 196 26.25 33.47 6.95
C TYR A 196 26.41 34.94 7.37
N PHE A 197 26.76 35.83 6.43
CA PHE A 197 26.88 37.27 6.71
C PHE A 197 25.53 37.94 7.01
N VAL A 198 24.45 37.56 6.32
CA VAL A 198 23.10 38.07 6.60
C VAL A 198 22.58 37.54 7.94
N TRP A 199 22.76 36.24 8.20
CA TRP A 199 22.38 35.61 9.46
C TRP A 199 23.12 36.22 10.67
N LYS A 200 24.44 36.43 10.55
CA LYS A 200 25.25 37.09 11.58
C LYS A 200 24.80 38.53 11.84
N ARG A 201 24.34 39.24 10.79
CA ARG A 201 23.87 40.63 10.87
C ARG A 201 22.46 40.75 11.46
N TRP A 202 21.61 39.73 11.31
CA TRP A 202 20.31 39.65 12.01
C TRP A 202 20.49 39.32 13.49
N HIS A 203 21.40 38.40 13.84
CA HIS A 203 21.65 38.04 15.25
C HIS A 203 22.44 39.08 16.06
N THR A 204 22.93 40.17 15.46
CA THR A 204 23.57 41.29 16.19
C THR A 204 22.65 42.49 16.43
N LEU A 205 21.38 42.42 15.99
CA LEU A 205 20.40 43.51 16.19
C LEU A 205 19.29 43.17 17.21
N ASP A 206 19.23 41.93 17.70
CA ASP A 206 18.21 41.46 18.66
C ASP A 206 18.64 41.51 20.14
N GLU A 207 19.69 42.27 20.49
CA GLU A 207 20.09 42.53 21.90
C GLU A 207 19.60 43.88 22.46
N ALA A 208 18.63 44.51 21.84
CA ALA A 208 17.90 45.60 22.48
C ALA A 208 16.44 45.52 22.07
N HIS A 209 15.57 45.04 22.97
CA HIS A 209 14.23 45.54 23.29
C HIS A 209 13.56 44.53 24.25
N GLY A 210 13.34 44.96 25.50
CA GLY A 210 12.68 44.17 26.55
C GLY A 210 11.18 43.91 26.30
N PRO A 211 10.55 43.02 27.08
CA PRO A 211 9.25 42.48 26.75
C PRO A 211 8.10 43.42 27.16
N SER A 212 7.11 43.56 26.28
CA SER A 212 5.74 44.02 26.60
C SER A 212 4.75 42.92 26.16
N PRO A 213 3.65 42.71 26.88
CA PRO A 213 3.03 41.39 27.01
C PRO A 213 2.17 41.04 25.80
N ALA A 214 2.50 39.92 25.17
CA ALA A 214 1.60 39.25 24.25
C ALA A 214 0.59 38.43 25.06
N VAL A 215 -0.69 38.65 24.77
CA VAL A 215 -1.80 37.79 25.17
C VAL A 215 -1.49 36.36 24.69
N PRO A 216 -1.47 35.35 25.56
CA PRO A 216 -1.23 33.98 25.12
C PRO A 216 -2.41 33.51 24.25
N PRO A 217 -2.15 32.81 23.13
CA PRO A 217 -3.18 31.97 22.53
C PRO A 217 -3.60 30.96 23.58
N ALA A 218 -4.90 30.73 23.70
CA ALA A 218 -5.48 29.76 24.62
C ALA A 218 -4.69 28.45 24.56
N GLU A 219 -4.06 28.10 25.69
CA GLU A 219 -3.71 26.73 25.99
C GLU A 219 -5.02 25.97 26.06
N ASP A 220 -5.35 25.24 24.99
CA ASP A 220 -6.19 24.07 25.14
C ASP A 220 -5.45 23.15 26.10
N THR A 221 -5.94 23.17 27.35
CA THR A 221 -5.69 22.19 28.41
C THR A 221 -5.30 20.85 27.81
N PRO A 222 -4.20 20.19 28.24
CA PRO A 222 -3.92 18.83 27.82
C PRO A 222 -5.06 17.95 28.35
N GLU A 223 -6.03 17.65 27.49
CA GLU A 223 -6.98 16.58 27.74
C GLU A 223 -6.15 15.34 27.99
N LYS A 224 -6.37 14.74 29.17
CA LYS A 224 -5.73 13.52 29.66
C LYS A 224 -5.38 12.58 28.50
N THR A 225 -4.09 12.34 28.32
CA THR A 225 -3.57 11.24 27.51
C THR A 225 -4.18 9.94 28.03
N SER A 226 -5.25 9.47 27.38
CA SER A 226 -5.82 8.15 27.62
C SER A 226 -5.40 7.23 26.48
N ALA A 227 -5.14 5.98 26.81
CA ALA A 227 -4.94 4.93 25.82
C ALA A 227 -6.14 4.88 24.86
N ALA A 228 -5.88 4.66 23.57
CA ALA A 228 -6.92 4.60 22.56
C ALA A 228 -6.61 3.54 21.50
N ILE A 229 -7.67 2.94 20.96
CA ILE A 229 -7.63 1.97 19.88
C ILE A 229 -8.57 2.47 18.79
N PHE A 230 -8.04 2.65 17.59
CA PHE A 230 -8.81 3.07 16.42
C PHE A 230 -8.80 1.98 15.36
N LEU A 231 -9.99 1.53 14.96
CA LEU A 231 -10.22 0.59 13.88
C LEU A 231 -10.93 1.25 12.68
N PHE A 232 -11.51 2.44 12.81
CA PHE A 232 -12.00 3.22 11.68
C PHE A 232 -10.89 4.09 11.07
N GLY A 233 -10.66 3.90 9.78
CA GLY A 233 -9.47 4.39 9.08
C GLY A 233 -8.34 3.35 9.11
N ASP A 234 -7.11 3.82 9.29
CA ASP A 234 -5.97 2.94 9.54
C ASP A 234 -5.98 2.45 10.99
N PHE A 235 -5.40 1.27 11.22
CA PHE A 235 -5.20 0.79 12.58
C PHE A 235 -4.22 1.70 13.31
N GLU A 236 -4.68 2.28 14.41
CA GLU A 236 -3.85 3.10 15.28
C GLU A 236 -4.10 2.71 16.74
N MET A 237 -3.04 2.74 17.54
CA MET A 237 -3.12 2.47 18.96
C MET A 237 -2.16 3.36 19.74
N THR A 238 -2.68 4.05 20.74
CA THR A 238 -1.92 4.93 21.64
C THR A 238 -1.88 4.36 23.06
N GLY A 239 -0.72 4.43 23.70
CA GLY A 239 -0.56 4.02 25.09
C GLY A 239 -1.02 5.08 26.09
N LYS A 240 -0.94 4.75 27.39
CA LYS A 240 -1.37 5.63 28.49
C LYS A 240 -0.59 6.95 28.56
N GLU A 241 0.64 6.98 28.06
CA GLU A 241 1.50 8.16 28.01
C GLU A 241 1.32 8.98 26.72
N GLY A 242 0.35 8.61 25.86
CA GLY A 242 0.15 9.23 24.55
C GLY A 242 1.16 8.77 23.48
N ASN A 243 1.97 7.77 23.78
CA ASN A 243 2.94 7.19 22.86
C ASN A 243 2.26 6.30 21.81
N ASP A 244 2.67 6.46 20.54
CA ASP A 244 2.22 5.59 19.44
C ASP A 244 2.74 4.16 19.64
N CYS A 245 1.81 3.25 19.91
CA CYS A 245 2.08 1.83 20.10
C CYS A 245 1.79 1.01 18.84
N THR A 246 1.24 1.62 17.78
CA THR A 246 0.95 0.98 16.49
C THR A 246 2.19 0.31 15.89
N ARG A 247 3.34 1.00 15.98
CA ARG A 247 4.62 0.53 15.42
C ARG A 247 5.24 -0.67 16.16
N LEU A 248 4.70 -1.04 17.32
CA LEU A 248 5.17 -2.21 18.07
C LEU A 248 4.63 -3.52 17.49
N PHE A 249 3.57 -3.46 16.67
CA PHE A 249 3.01 -4.63 16.04
C PHE A 249 3.80 -5.01 14.78
N THR A 250 4.27 -6.24 14.76
CA THR A 250 4.60 -6.91 13.48
C THR A 250 3.28 -7.33 12.80
N PRO A 251 3.27 -7.57 11.47
CA PRO A 251 2.05 -7.99 10.77
C PRO A 251 1.30 -9.14 11.46
N LEU A 252 2.03 -10.20 11.85
CA LEU A 252 1.45 -11.35 12.55
C LEU A 252 0.89 -11.00 13.94
N LEU A 253 1.57 -10.13 14.71
CA LEU A 253 1.05 -9.69 16.02
C LEU A 253 -0.19 -8.81 15.86
N GLN A 254 -0.22 -7.99 14.81
CA GLN A 254 -1.37 -7.15 14.50
C GLN A 254 -2.57 -8.00 14.11
N GLU A 255 -2.39 -8.98 13.24
CA GLU A 255 -3.45 -9.89 12.83
C GLU A 255 -3.99 -10.70 14.01
N LEU A 256 -3.09 -11.27 14.83
CA LEU A 256 -3.46 -11.97 16.06
C LEU A 256 -4.26 -11.06 17.01
N PHE A 257 -3.82 -9.82 17.20
CA PHE A 257 -4.52 -8.83 18.01
C PHE A 257 -5.92 -8.55 17.48
N LEU A 258 -6.07 -8.28 16.18
CA LEU A 258 -7.34 -7.98 15.55
C LEU A 258 -8.30 -9.17 15.61
N LEU A 259 -7.83 -10.40 15.41
CA LEU A 259 -8.62 -11.62 15.60
C LEU A 259 -9.16 -11.72 17.03
N LEU A 260 -8.31 -11.50 18.04
CA LEU A 260 -8.74 -11.54 19.43
C LEU A 260 -9.76 -10.42 19.73
N LEU A 261 -9.48 -9.20 19.30
CA LEU A 261 -10.32 -8.03 19.57
C LEU A 261 -11.69 -8.13 18.90
N ILE A 262 -11.71 -8.33 17.58
CA ILE A 262 -12.94 -8.29 16.77
C ILE A 262 -13.87 -9.45 17.15
N TYR A 263 -13.34 -10.66 17.37
CA TYR A 263 -14.18 -11.80 17.78
C TYR A 263 -14.64 -11.71 19.24
N THR A 264 -13.95 -10.93 20.08
CA THR A 264 -14.46 -10.62 21.42
C THR A 264 -15.64 -9.67 21.34
N GLU A 265 -15.54 -8.62 20.54
CA GLU A 265 -16.53 -7.52 20.52
C GLU A 265 -17.73 -7.81 19.63
N LYS A 266 -17.55 -8.37 18.42
CA LYS A 266 -18.64 -8.66 17.48
C LYS A 266 -19.63 -9.70 18.03
N GLY A 267 -19.15 -10.68 18.80
CA GLY A 267 -19.95 -11.82 19.25
C GLY A 267 -19.98 -12.07 20.76
N GLY A 268 -19.21 -11.32 21.56
CA GLY A 268 -19.08 -11.50 23.02
C GLY A 268 -18.41 -12.82 23.47
N LYS A 269 -18.16 -13.74 22.53
CA LYS A 269 -17.75 -15.13 22.80
C LYS A 269 -16.25 -15.35 22.66
N GLY A 270 -15.55 -14.46 21.96
CA GLY A 270 -14.15 -14.69 21.61
C GLY A 270 -13.96 -15.79 20.55
N ILE A 271 -12.71 -16.02 20.20
CA ILE A 271 -12.31 -16.93 19.12
C ILE A 271 -11.90 -18.29 19.66
N ALA A 272 -12.33 -19.36 18.98
CA ALA A 272 -11.91 -20.72 19.33
C ALA A 272 -10.44 -20.93 18.92
N PRO A 273 -9.62 -21.64 19.71
CA PRO A 273 -8.23 -21.90 19.36
C PRO A 273 -8.06 -22.54 17.97
N GLU A 274 -8.95 -23.46 17.62
CA GLU A 274 -8.91 -24.19 16.34
C GLU A 274 -9.08 -23.23 15.17
N LYS A 275 -10.10 -22.35 15.23
CA LYS A 275 -10.33 -21.32 14.22
C LYS A 275 -9.19 -20.31 14.16
N LEU A 276 -8.64 -19.91 15.30
CA LEU A 276 -7.50 -18.99 15.35
C LEU A 276 -6.26 -19.60 14.68
N PHE A 277 -5.97 -20.88 14.96
CA PHE A 277 -4.82 -21.56 14.39
C PHE A 277 -4.98 -21.83 12.90
N GLU A 278 -6.19 -22.17 12.46
CA GLU A 278 -6.51 -22.33 11.05
C GLU A 278 -6.28 -21.03 10.27
N LEU A 279 -6.71 -19.88 10.82
CA LEU A 279 -6.56 -18.58 10.17
C LEU A 279 -5.11 -18.09 10.09
N LEU A 280 -4.28 -18.36 11.11
CA LEU A 280 -2.90 -17.83 11.16
C LEU A 280 -1.83 -18.84 10.71
N TRP A 281 -2.11 -20.14 10.84
CA TRP A 281 -1.12 -21.21 10.68
C TRP A 281 -1.74 -22.52 10.13
N GLY A 282 -2.74 -22.40 9.24
CA GLY A 282 -3.47 -23.55 8.67
C GLY A 282 -2.59 -24.61 8.01
N ASP A 283 -1.44 -24.21 7.45
CA ASP A 283 -0.50 -25.12 6.78
C ASP A 283 0.49 -25.82 7.72
N THR A 284 0.47 -25.49 9.01
CA THR A 284 1.43 -26.05 9.98
C THR A 284 0.81 -27.16 10.83
N SER A 285 1.68 -27.96 11.46
CA SER A 285 1.19 -28.97 12.38
C SER A 285 0.47 -28.31 13.58
N PRO A 286 -0.57 -28.94 14.17
CA PRO A 286 -1.26 -28.39 15.34
C PRO A 286 -0.32 -28.12 16.53
N LYS A 287 0.77 -28.88 16.63
CA LYS A 287 1.80 -28.69 17.66
C LYS A 287 2.58 -27.40 17.42
N ASP A 288 2.98 -27.14 16.18
CA ASP A 288 3.77 -25.96 15.82
C ASP A 288 2.92 -24.69 15.86
N ALA A 289 1.68 -24.73 15.36
CA ALA A 289 0.70 -23.65 15.50
C ALA A 289 0.53 -23.24 16.98
N ARG A 290 0.39 -24.22 17.89
CA ARG A 290 0.27 -23.95 19.34
C ARG A 290 1.53 -23.34 19.94
N ASN A 291 2.71 -23.78 19.51
CA ASN A 291 3.98 -23.21 19.97
C ASN A 291 4.16 -21.76 19.48
N ASN A 292 3.89 -21.51 18.19
CA ASN A 292 3.93 -20.19 17.57
C ASN A 292 2.93 -19.24 18.24
N PHE A 293 1.71 -19.71 18.48
CA PHE A 293 0.70 -18.96 19.22
C PHE A 293 1.19 -18.58 20.61
N SER A 294 1.70 -19.54 21.38
CA SER A 294 2.13 -19.30 22.77
C SER A 294 3.26 -18.26 22.84
N MET A 295 4.21 -18.33 21.92
CA MET A 295 5.31 -17.38 21.82
C MET A 295 4.82 -15.98 21.41
N ASN A 296 3.99 -15.88 20.37
CA ASN A 296 3.44 -14.60 19.92
C ASN A 296 2.48 -13.98 20.95
N LEU A 297 1.76 -14.80 21.72
CA LEU A 297 0.91 -14.35 22.81
C LEU A 297 1.71 -13.64 23.91
N VAL A 298 2.91 -14.15 24.25
CA VAL A 298 3.80 -13.50 25.21
C VAL A 298 4.29 -12.15 24.68
N LYS A 299 4.70 -12.09 23.41
CA LYS A 299 5.10 -10.83 22.76
C LYS A 299 3.95 -9.81 22.72
N LEU A 300 2.74 -10.27 22.38
CA LEU A 300 1.57 -9.43 22.33
C LEU A 300 1.23 -8.86 23.71
N LYS A 301 1.27 -9.66 24.78
CA LYS A 301 1.02 -9.18 26.15
C LYS A 301 1.92 -8.00 26.56
N VAL A 302 3.21 -8.03 26.19
CA VAL A 302 4.14 -6.91 26.45
C VAL A 302 3.70 -5.62 25.74
N ILE A 303 3.14 -5.72 24.53
CA ILE A 303 2.61 -4.57 23.80
C ILE A 303 1.33 -4.08 24.49
N LEU A 304 0.43 -4.99 24.87
CA LEU A 304 -0.85 -4.69 25.49
C LEU A 304 -0.74 -4.01 26.86
N GLU A 305 0.28 -4.36 27.65
CA GLU A 305 0.61 -3.67 28.91
C GLU A 305 0.93 -2.19 28.64
N LYS A 306 1.79 -1.90 27.65
CA LYS A 306 2.12 -0.51 27.25
C LYS A 306 0.93 0.24 26.66
N ALA A 307 0.04 -0.48 25.98
CA ALA A 307 -1.08 0.04 25.23
C ALA A 307 -2.29 0.49 26.06
N GLY A 308 -2.32 0.18 27.36
CA GLY A 308 -3.53 0.39 28.16
C GLY A 308 -3.85 -0.72 29.16
N ASP A 309 -2.91 -1.61 29.48
CA ASP A 309 -3.15 -2.80 30.32
C ASP A 309 -4.30 -3.69 29.82
N LEU A 310 -4.34 -3.96 28.52
CA LEU A 310 -5.32 -4.89 27.95
C LEU A 310 -5.01 -6.33 28.38
N HIS A 311 -6.06 -7.12 28.62
CA HIS A 311 -5.91 -8.47 29.15
C HIS A 311 -6.42 -9.54 28.19
N ILE A 312 -5.57 -10.51 27.88
CA ILE A 312 -5.98 -11.71 27.13
C ILE A 312 -6.39 -12.79 28.12
N VAL A 313 -7.65 -13.17 28.07
CA VAL A 313 -8.25 -14.18 28.94
C VAL A 313 -8.74 -15.37 28.13
N LYS A 314 -8.81 -16.54 28.77
CA LYS A 314 -9.42 -17.73 28.19
C LYS A 314 -10.70 -18.04 28.95
N ASP A 315 -11.84 -17.82 28.29
CA ASP A 315 -13.18 -18.02 28.85
C ASP A 315 -13.94 -19.08 28.05
N ALA A 316 -14.52 -20.06 28.75
CA ALA A 316 -15.22 -21.20 28.15
C ALA A 316 -14.45 -21.88 26.97
N GLY A 317 -13.12 -21.97 27.09
CA GLY A 317 -12.26 -22.55 26.07
C GLY A 317 -11.88 -21.62 24.91
N ARG A 318 -12.46 -20.41 24.84
CA ARG A 318 -12.22 -19.41 23.79
C ARG A 318 -11.29 -18.30 24.29
N TRP A 319 -10.52 -17.73 23.38
CA TRP A 319 -9.66 -16.59 23.67
C TRP A 319 -10.43 -15.29 23.49
N LYS A 320 -10.29 -14.40 24.48
CA LYS A 320 -10.89 -13.06 24.50
C LYS A 320 -9.84 -12.02 24.83
N LEU A 321 -10.06 -10.81 24.33
CA LEU A 321 -9.29 -9.63 24.68
C LEU A 321 -10.19 -8.65 25.43
N GLU A 322 -9.95 -8.48 26.72
CA GLU A 322 -10.66 -7.54 27.56
C GLU A 322 -9.98 -6.17 27.44
N VAL A 323 -10.72 -5.20 26.92
CA VAL A 323 -10.29 -3.81 26.83
C VAL A 323 -10.89 -3.03 28.02
N PRO A 324 -10.05 -2.49 28.92
CA PRO A 324 -10.49 -1.70 30.07
C PRO A 324 -11.40 -0.53 29.69
N ALA A 325 -12.25 -0.09 30.63
CA ALA A 325 -13.24 0.96 30.38
C ALA A 325 -12.64 2.36 30.18
N ASP A 326 -11.41 2.59 30.63
CA ASP A 326 -10.65 3.83 30.48
C ASP A 326 -9.91 3.93 29.13
N VAL A 327 -9.87 2.84 28.36
CA VAL A 327 -9.29 2.83 27.00
C VAL A 327 -10.36 3.24 25.99
N ARG A 328 -10.13 4.33 25.25
CA ARG A 328 -11.02 4.75 24.15
C ARG A 328 -10.98 3.71 23.05
N PHE A 329 -12.13 3.30 22.53
CA PHE A 329 -12.19 2.26 21.51
C PHE A 329 -13.35 2.50 20.53
N ASP A 330 -13.01 3.02 19.36
CA ASP A 330 -13.97 3.54 18.39
C ASP A 330 -14.97 2.50 17.86
N TYR A 331 -14.55 1.24 17.74
CA TYR A 331 -15.43 0.16 17.30
C TYR A 331 -16.49 -0.19 18.35
N ARG A 332 -16.15 -0.12 19.65
CA ARG A 332 -17.14 -0.27 20.72
C ARG A 332 -18.11 0.90 20.74
N ASP A 333 -17.62 2.12 20.55
CA ASP A 333 -18.45 3.31 20.44
C ASP A 333 -19.42 3.19 19.25
N TYR A 334 -18.94 2.68 18.12
CA TYR A 334 -19.75 2.38 16.94
C TYR A 334 -20.83 1.32 17.21
N LEU A 335 -20.48 0.20 17.85
CA LEU A 335 -21.46 -0.83 18.22
C LEU A 335 -22.54 -0.29 19.18
N GLY A 336 -22.17 0.64 20.06
CA GLY A 336 -23.10 1.36 20.92
C GLY A 336 -24.07 2.25 20.13
N GLN A 337 -23.58 3.00 19.14
CA GLN A 337 -24.43 3.81 18.25
C GLN A 337 -25.36 2.94 17.40
N ALA A 338 -24.85 1.81 16.91
CA ALA A 338 -25.61 0.83 16.13
C ALA A 338 -26.79 0.21 16.89
N SER A 339 -26.62 0.01 18.21
CA SER A 339 -27.62 -0.66 19.05
C SER A 339 -28.67 0.29 19.64
N THR A 340 -28.43 1.60 19.60
CA THR A 340 -29.28 2.64 20.22
C THR A 340 -29.84 3.59 19.16
N GLN A 341 -30.44 4.73 19.56
CA GLN A 341 -30.74 5.78 18.58
C GLN A 341 -29.43 6.49 18.20
N PRO A 342 -28.94 6.34 16.96
CA PRO A 342 -27.65 6.87 16.58
C PRO A 342 -27.68 8.39 16.58
N SER A 343 -26.71 9.00 17.27
CA SER A 343 -26.42 10.42 17.12
C SER A 343 -25.60 10.61 15.85
N ALA A 344 -26.08 11.48 14.95
CA ALA A 344 -25.38 11.82 13.73
C ALA A 344 -23.97 12.37 13.98
N ALA A 345 -23.80 13.19 15.02
CA ALA A 345 -22.50 13.75 15.38
C ALA A 345 -21.53 12.66 15.85
N ALA A 346 -21.99 11.73 16.68
CA ALA A 346 -21.16 10.63 17.19
C ALA A 346 -20.78 9.65 16.08
N LEU A 347 -21.72 9.30 15.19
CA LEU A 347 -21.42 8.48 14.02
C LEU A 347 -20.38 9.16 13.12
N LEU A 348 -20.52 10.47 12.90
CA LEU A 348 -19.58 11.21 12.07
C LEU A 348 -18.18 11.29 12.68
N GLU A 349 -18.08 11.46 14.00
CA GLU A 349 -16.80 11.46 14.71
C GLU A 349 -16.01 10.17 14.45
N ILE A 350 -16.68 9.03 14.47
CA ILE A 350 -16.07 7.72 14.21
C ILE A 350 -15.79 7.53 12.71
N THR A 351 -16.81 7.68 11.87
CA THR A 351 -16.76 7.32 10.44
C THR A 351 -15.97 8.29 9.58
N SER A 352 -15.76 9.53 10.03
CA SER A 352 -14.97 10.52 9.28
C SER A 352 -13.49 10.17 9.16
N ARG A 353 -12.96 9.32 10.07
CA ARG A 353 -11.60 8.78 10.01
C ARG A 353 -11.39 7.86 8.81
N GLY A 354 -12.44 7.13 8.41
CA GLY A 354 -12.45 6.29 7.23
C GLY A 354 -13.11 4.94 7.41
N SER A 355 -13.03 4.14 6.35
CA SER A 355 -13.52 2.77 6.30
C SER A 355 -12.84 1.91 7.37
N PHE A 356 -13.56 0.91 7.88
CA PHE A 356 -13.03 0.01 8.90
C PHE A 356 -11.77 -0.70 8.42
N LEU A 357 -10.66 -0.51 9.11
CA LEU A 357 -9.34 -1.11 8.84
C LEU A 357 -8.92 -0.99 7.36
N ARG A 358 -9.02 0.22 6.82
CA ARG A 358 -8.93 0.56 5.38
C ARG A 358 -7.82 -0.21 4.65
N ASN A 359 -6.59 -0.13 5.14
CA ASN A 359 -5.41 -0.67 4.45
C ASN A 359 -4.98 -2.08 4.93
N MET A 360 -5.87 -2.83 5.59
CA MET A 360 -5.57 -4.19 6.07
C MET A 360 -5.87 -5.28 5.04
N PRO A 361 -4.87 -6.11 4.64
CA PRO A 361 -5.02 -7.09 3.56
C PRO A 361 -5.45 -8.49 4.05
N TYR A 362 -6.10 -8.60 5.21
CA TYR A 362 -6.45 -9.92 5.78
C TYR A 362 -7.76 -10.45 5.17
N GLU A 363 -7.72 -11.60 4.48
CA GLU A 363 -8.90 -12.16 3.79
C GLU A 363 -10.10 -12.40 4.71
N TRP A 364 -9.87 -12.90 5.93
CA TRP A 364 -10.95 -13.15 6.90
C TRP A 364 -11.67 -11.87 7.35
N LEU A 365 -11.08 -10.71 7.06
CA LEU A 365 -11.61 -9.40 7.43
C LEU A 365 -12.57 -8.84 6.36
N ASP A 366 -12.57 -9.37 5.13
CA ASP A 366 -13.35 -8.82 4.01
C ASP A 366 -14.86 -8.84 4.27
N ASP A 367 -15.38 -9.98 4.75
CA ASP A 367 -16.80 -10.10 5.11
C ASP A 367 -17.17 -9.13 6.24
N ILE A 368 -16.28 -8.96 7.21
CA ILE A 368 -16.49 -8.05 8.36
C ILE A 368 -16.48 -6.60 7.91
N LYS A 369 -15.54 -6.22 7.04
CA LYS A 369 -15.45 -4.89 6.43
C LYS A 369 -16.69 -4.57 5.61
N SER A 370 -17.14 -5.53 4.80
CA SER A 370 -18.34 -5.39 3.98
C SER A 370 -19.58 -5.17 4.85
N GLU A 371 -19.78 -6.02 5.87
CA GLU A 371 -20.90 -5.90 6.81
C GLU A 371 -20.90 -4.54 7.54
N ILE A 372 -19.74 -4.11 8.07
CA ILE A 372 -19.61 -2.83 8.75
C ILE A 372 -19.86 -1.67 7.79
N SER A 373 -19.37 -1.75 6.55
CA SER A 373 -19.54 -0.68 5.54
C SER A 373 -20.99 -0.51 5.13
N ILE A 374 -21.70 -1.61 4.87
CA ILE A 374 -23.14 -1.61 4.59
C ILE A 374 -23.91 -1.02 5.77
N HIS A 375 -23.62 -1.50 6.99
CA HIS A 375 -24.31 -1.08 8.19
C HIS A 375 -24.06 0.40 8.52
N ALA A 376 -22.80 0.86 8.49
CA ALA A 376 -22.43 2.25 8.75
C ALA A 376 -23.07 3.20 7.73
N THR A 377 -23.06 2.83 6.45
CA THR A 377 -23.72 3.59 5.38
C THR A 377 -25.22 3.71 5.64
N GLY A 378 -25.88 2.60 5.96
CA GLY A 378 -27.31 2.58 6.29
C GLY A 378 -27.65 3.46 7.50
N LEU A 379 -26.85 3.41 8.57
CA LEU A 379 -27.03 4.27 9.74
C LEU A 379 -26.89 5.76 9.41
N MET A 380 -25.86 6.13 8.64
CA MET A 380 -25.63 7.52 8.24
C MET A 380 -26.75 8.03 7.34
N LEU A 381 -27.22 7.25 6.36
CA LEU A 381 -28.36 7.60 5.51
C LEU A 381 -29.65 7.73 6.32
N ALA A 382 -29.91 6.81 7.25
CA ALA A 382 -31.06 6.87 8.15
C ALA A 382 -31.01 8.08 9.09
N ALA A 383 -29.81 8.52 9.49
CA ALA A 383 -29.61 9.75 10.25
C ALA A 383 -29.93 10.99 9.39
N ILE A 384 -29.38 11.06 8.16
CA ILE A 384 -29.64 12.15 7.21
C ILE A 384 -31.13 12.26 6.90
N GLY A 385 -31.84 11.15 6.71
CA GLY A 385 -33.27 11.13 6.38
C GLY A 385 -34.18 11.73 7.47
N LYS A 386 -33.68 11.92 8.69
CA LYS A 386 -34.41 12.57 9.80
C LYS A 386 -34.07 14.05 9.97
N MET A 387 -33.04 14.55 9.28
CA MET A 387 -32.54 15.90 9.43
C MET A 387 -33.31 16.92 8.61
N ASN A 388 -33.22 18.18 9.03
CA ASN A 388 -33.64 19.29 8.19
C ASN A 388 -32.45 19.76 7.32
N LEU A 389 -32.50 19.43 6.02
CA LEU A 389 -31.40 19.72 5.07
C LEU A 389 -30.98 21.20 5.00
N HIS A 390 -31.87 22.15 5.31
CA HIS A 390 -31.56 23.58 5.33
C HIS A 390 -30.85 24.02 6.61
N ARG A 391 -31.24 23.46 7.76
CA ARG A 391 -30.64 23.83 9.06
C ARG A 391 -29.34 23.08 9.32
N GLU A 392 -29.25 21.84 8.86
CA GLU A 392 -28.17 20.90 9.18
C GLU A 392 -27.28 20.62 7.96
N THR A 393 -27.25 21.55 6.98
CA THR A 393 -26.54 21.38 5.71
C THR A 393 -25.09 20.92 5.87
N ASP A 394 -24.32 21.54 6.79
CA ASP A 394 -22.92 21.17 7.02
C ASP A 394 -22.76 19.72 7.50
N LEU A 395 -23.61 19.30 8.45
CA LEU A 395 -23.57 17.94 9.00
C LEU A 395 -23.91 16.91 7.92
N VAL A 396 -24.92 17.17 7.09
CA VAL A 396 -25.27 16.30 5.95
C VAL A 396 -24.13 16.22 4.94
N LEU A 397 -23.46 17.34 4.62
CA LEU A 397 -22.32 17.33 3.70
C LEU A 397 -21.13 16.53 4.25
N ARG A 398 -20.90 16.56 5.56
CA ARG A 398 -19.85 15.76 6.20
C ARG A 398 -20.22 14.28 6.29
N LEU A 399 -21.49 13.94 6.57
CA LEU A 399 -21.97 12.56 6.56
C LEU A 399 -21.94 11.95 5.16
N THR A 400 -22.39 12.67 4.13
CA THR A 400 -22.28 12.20 2.74
C THR A 400 -20.82 12.00 2.33
N GLN A 401 -19.91 12.88 2.77
CA GLN A 401 -18.48 12.69 2.55
C GLN A 401 -17.94 11.45 3.27
N ALA A 402 -18.41 11.15 4.49
CA ALA A 402 -18.06 9.93 5.21
C ALA A 402 -18.59 8.69 4.48
N ILE A 403 -19.86 8.69 4.03
CA ILE A 403 -20.46 7.60 3.26
C ILE A 403 -19.62 7.25 2.03
N PHE A 404 -19.15 8.25 1.26
CA PHE A 404 -18.30 7.98 0.09
C PHE A 404 -16.95 7.33 0.41
N GLN A 405 -16.51 7.32 1.67
CA GLN A 405 -15.33 6.57 2.09
C GLN A 405 -15.60 5.07 2.27
N PHE A 406 -16.87 4.67 2.45
CA PHE A 406 -17.31 3.27 2.56
C PHE A 406 -17.90 2.76 1.24
N ASP A 407 -18.68 3.61 0.57
CA ASP A 407 -19.36 3.32 -0.68
C ASP A 407 -19.24 4.52 -1.64
N PRO A 408 -18.19 4.56 -2.49
CA PRO A 408 -17.97 5.66 -3.44
C PRO A 408 -19.11 5.86 -4.43
N LEU A 409 -19.89 4.82 -4.73
CA LEU A 409 -20.97 4.83 -5.72
C LEU A 409 -22.36 4.88 -5.06
N ASN A 410 -22.45 5.39 -3.84
CA ASN A 410 -23.71 5.54 -3.13
C ASN A 410 -24.61 6.63 -3.76
N GLU A 411 -25.68 6.19 -4.44
CA GLU A 411 -26.59 7.08 -5.15
C GLU A 411 -27.37 8.02 -4.21
N GLU A 412 -27.80 7.54 -3.05
CA GLU A 412 -28.56 8.35 -2.08
C GLU A 412 -27.71 9.47 -1.47
N ALA A 413 -26.46 9.16 -1.10
CA ALA A 413 -25.52 10.14 -0.58
C ALA A 413 -25.25 11.24 -1.60
N LEU A 414 -25.15 10.89 -2.90
CA LEU A 414 -25.02 11.89 -3.97
C LEU A 414 -26.23 12.83 -4.02
N VAL A 415 -27.44 12.28 -3.96
CA VAL A 415 -28.67 13.08 -3.98
C VAL A 415 -28.68 14.08 -2.83
N TYR A 416 -28.47 13.62 -1.59
CA TYR A 416 -28.42 14.52 -0.42
C TYR A 416 -27.33 15.58 -0.56
N ARG A 417 -26.14 15.19 -1.01
CA ARG A 417 -25.01 16.11 -1.18
C ARG A 417 -25.33 17.21 -2.19
N CYS A 418 -25.85 16.85 -3.36
CA CYS A 418 -26.22 17.82 -4.40
C CYS A 418 -27.30 18.78 -3.91
N LYS A 419 -28.37 18.28 -3.27
CA LYS A 419 -29.44 19.13 -2.70
C LYS A 419 -28.88 20.12 -1.68
N CYS A 420 -28.09 19.64 -0.71
CA CYS A 420 -27.47 20.49 0.31
C CYS A 420 -26.50 21.53 -0.29
N LEU A 421 -25.71 21.18 -1.31
CA LEU A 421 -24.81 22.13 -1.99
C LEU A 421 -25.59 23.21 -2.75
N MET A 422 -26.72 22.86 -3.38
CA MET A 422 -27.59 23.82 -4.06
C MET A 422 -28.22 24.81 -3.06
N MET A 423 -28.76 24.30 -1.95
CA MET A 423 -29.30 25.12 -0.86
C MET A 423 -28.26 26.06 -0.24
N ALA A 424 -27.00 25.63 -0.19
CA ALA A 424 -25.87 26.44 0.28
C ALA A 424 -25.35 27.46 -0.76
N GLY A 425 -25.97 27.56 -1.95
CA GLY A 425 -25.52 28.44 -3.05
C GLY A 425 -24.23 27.98 -3.73
N ARG A 426 -23.77 26.75 -3.49
CA ARG A 426 -22.52 26.17 -4.02
C ARG A 426 -22.77 25.37 -5.30
N HIS A 427 -23.45 25.99 -6.27
CA HIS A 427 -23.92 25.34 -7.50
C HIS A 427 -22.81 24.62 -8.29
N LYS A 428 -21.65 25.27 -8.45
CA LYS A 428 -20.51 24.68 -9.17
C LYS A 428 -20.01 23.40 -8.47
N THR A 429 -19.88 23.43 -7.15
CA THR A 429 -19.44 22.27 -6.38
C THR A 429 -20.43 21.11 -6.46
N ALA A 430 -21.74 21.40 -6.53
CA ALA A 430 -22.77 20.39 -6.75
C ALA A 430 -22.60 19.73 -8.13
N GLN A 431 -22.41 20.53 -9.18
CA GLN A 431 -22.20 20.04 -10.54
C GLN A 431 -20.90 19.21 -10.67
N ASP A 432 -19.81 19.67 -10.06
CA ASP A 432 -18.53 18.95 -10.06
C ASP A 432 -18.66 17.60 -9.35
N ALA A 433 -19.36 17.56 -8.20
CA ALA A 433 -19.61 16.32 -7.46
C ALA A 433 -20.43 15.31 -8.27
N TYR A 434 -21.52 15.77 -8.91
CA TYR A 434 -22.34 14.95 -9.80
C TYR A 434 -21.53 14.41 -10.99
N THR A 435 -20.77 15.28 -11.65
CA THR A 435 -20.00 14.91 -12.86
C THR A 435 -18.94 13.86 -12.52
N LYS A 436 -18.25 14.04 -11.38
CA LYS A 436 -17.29 13.06 -10.87
C LYS A 436 -17.96 11.70 -10.62
N PHE A 437 -19.07 11.70 -9.88
CA PHE A 437 -19.83 10.48 -9.59
C PHE A 437 -20.31 9.77 -10.86
N ALA A 438 -20.94 10.50 -11.79
CA ALA A 438 -21.46 9.91 -13.02
C ALA A 438 -20.37 9.27 -13.87
N LYS A 439 -19.17 9.88 -13.90
CA LYS A 439 -17.99 9.31 -14.56
C LYS A 439 -17.57 8.00 -13.88
N GLU A 440 -17.38 8.00 -12.56
CA GLU A 440 -16.97 6.81 -11.79
C GLU A 440 -18.01 5.69 -11.87
N TYR A 441 -19.31 6.04 -11.89
CA TYR A 441 -20.42 5.11 -12.07
C TYR A 441 -20.36 4.43 -13.44
N ARG A 442 -20.15 5.19 -14.52
CA ARG A 442 -20.00 4.64 -15.87
C ARG A 442 -18.76 3.77 -16.01
N GLU A 443 -17.64 4.17 -15.41
CA GLU A 443 -16.41 3.38 -15.42
C GLU A 443 -16.56 2.05 -14.68
N SER A 444 -17.37 2.02 -13.61
CA SER A 444 -17.56 0.83 -12.77
C SER A 444 -18.65 -0.11 -13.28
N TYR A 445 -19.80 0.43 -13.73
CA TYR A 445 -20.97 -0.35 -14.14
C TYR A 445 -21.16 -0.45 -15.67
N GLY A 446 -20.47 0.36 -16.46
CA GLY A 446 -20.58 0.36 -17.93
C GLY A 446 -21.85 1.05 -18.48
N GLU A 447 -22.65 1.66 -17.62
CA GLU A 447 -23.87 2.39 -17.97
C GLU A 447 -23.90 3.80 -17.39
N ASP A 448 -24.73 4.67 -17.99
CA ASP A 448 -24.90 6.04 -17.50
C ASP A 448 -25.75 6.07 -16.23
N PHE A 449 -25.38 6.95 -15.29
CA PHE A 449 -26.16 7.13 -14.08
C PHE A 449 -27.57 7.63 -14.40
N ARG A 450 -28.59 6.92 -13.89
CA ARG A 450 -30.00 7.07 -14.26
C ARG A 450 -30.61 8.45 -13.98
N LEU A 451 -30.15 9.16 -12.95
CA LEU A 451 -30.68 10.48 -12.60
C LEU A 451 -29.79 11.57 -13.20
N SER A 452 -30.38 12.53 -13.92
CA SER A 452 -29.65 13.72 -14.36
C SER A 452 -29.39 14.67 -13.19
N PHE A 453 -28.42 15.59 -13.34
CA PHE A 453 -28.21 16.65 -12.36
C PHE A 453 -29.48 17.47 -12.13
N GLN A 454 -30.24 17.75 -13.20
CA GLN A 454 -31.49 18.50 -13.11
C GLN A 454 -32.58 17.74 -12.34
N ASP A 455 -32.65 16.41 -12.48
CA ASP A 455 -33.61 15.58 -11.74
C ASP A 455 -33.34 15.64 -10.23
N ILE A 456 -32.07 15.67 -9.84
CA ILE A 456 -31.66 15.71 -8.43
C ILE A 456 -31.96 17.08 -7.80
N THR A 457 -31.71 18.17 -8.54
CA THR A 457 -31.75 19.54 -7.99
C THR A 457 -33.09 20.25 -8.19
N ARG A 458 -34.11 19.58 -8.77
CA ARG A 458 -35.38 20.21 -9.15
C ARG A 458 -36.16 20.84 -7.99
N ASP A 459 -35.99 20.29 -6.79
CA ASP A 459 -36.69 20.69 -5.56
C ASP A 459 -35.75 21.22 -4.46
N SER A 460 -34.54 21.70 -4.83
CA SER A 460 -33.49 22.14 -3.89
C SER A 460 -33.49 23.64 -3.63
#